data_AF-A0A9D8JFM1-F1
#
_entry.id   AF-A0A9D8JFM1-F1
#
_cell.length_a   1.000
_cell.length_b   1.000
_cell.length_c   1.000
_cell.angle_alpha   90.00
_cell.angle_beta   90.00
_cell.angle_gamma   90.00
#
_symmetry.space_group_name_H-M   'P 1'
#
loop_
_entity.id
_entity.type
_entity.pdbx_description
1 polymer ?
#
loop_
_entity_poly.entity_id
_entity_poly.type
_entity_poly.pdbx_seq_one_letter_code
_entity_poly.pdbx_strand_id
1 'polypeptide(L)'
;MRDFNDRVHQALAIYLNQGRAALASLLDVESEDFFALMSQREAAYQNFCALDGAAQVVPLDEESKYQARRLWQEVDIINRTLFGLMTDVQAHVSGGLRKVPQRARKERQRSPSLRVIRAVQEG
;
A
#
# COMPACT_ATOMS: atom_id res chain seq x y z
N MET A 1 24.87 11.02 -14.08
CA MET A 1 23.49 11.54 -13.91
C MET A 1 22.45 10.49 -14.28
N ARG A 2 22.51 9.87 -15.47
CA ARG A 2 21.61 8.77 -15.85
C ARG A 2 21.57 7.62 -14.84
N ASP A 3 22.73 7.09 -14.46
CA ASP A 3 22.85 6.02 -13.45
C ASP A 3 22.24 6.39 -12.09
N PHE A 4 22.24 7.67 -11.74
CA PHE A 4 21.62 8.13 -10.50
C PHE A 4 20.10 8.16 -10.62
N ASN A 5 19.57 8.70 -11.73
CA ASN A 5 18.14 8.76 -11.99
C ASN A 5 17.55 7.34 -12.06
N ASP A 6 18.21 6.42 -12.77
CA ASP A 6 17.80 5.01 -12.87
C ASP A 6 17.71 4.34 -11.48
N ARG A 7 18.66 4.64 -10.58
CA ARG A 7 18.64 4.11 -9.21
C ARG A 7 17.48 4.65 -8.38
N VAL A 8 17.14 5.94 -8.54
CA VAL A 8 15.98 6.54 -7.86
C VAL A 8 14.69 5.86 -8.33
N HIS A 9 14.51 5.67 -9.63
CA HIS A 9 13.33 4.97 -10.17
C HIS A 9 13.27 3.52 -9.75
N GLN A 10 14.40 2.81 -9.80
CA GLN A 10 14.46 1.41 -9.39
C GLN A 10 14.07 1.25 -7.91
N ALA A 11 14.57 2.12 -7.04
CA ALA A 11 14.21 2.10 -5.62
C ALA A 11 12.70 2.36 -5.41
N LEU A 12 12.14 3.33 -6.12
CA LEU A 12 10.71 3.63 -6.03
C LEU A 12 9.84 2.49 -6.59
N ALA A 13 10.25 1.85 -7.68
CA ALA A 13 9.56 0.69 -8.25
C ALA A 13 9.61 -0.53 -7.31
N ILE A 14 10.75 -0.78 -6.65
CA ILE A 14 10.85 -1.83 -5.64
C ILE A 14 9.89 -1.55 -4.47
N TYR A 15 9.86 -0.32 -3.97
CA TYR A 15 8.92 0.08 -2.91
C TYR A 15 7.46 -0.14 -3.31
N LEU A 16 7.08 0.25 -4.52
CA LEU A 16 5.74 0.01 -5.06
C LEU A 16 5.40 -1.48 -5.15
N ASN A 17 6.33 -2.30 -5.66
CA ASN A 17 6.12 -3.74 -5.81
C ASN A 17 5.94 -4.45 -4.46
N GLN A 18 6.71 -4.05 -3.45
CA GLN A 18 6.53 -4.58 -2.09
C GLN A 18 5.18 -4.17 -1.49
N GLY A 19 4.70 -2.95 -1.79
CA GLY A 19 3.34 -2.52 -1.46
C GLY A 19 2.25 -3.37 -2.11
N ARG A 20 2.40 -3.69 -3.40
CA ARG A 20 1.46 -4.56 -4.13
C ARG A 20 1.46 -5.98 -3.58
N ALA A 21 2.62 -6.54 -3.29
CA ALA A 21 2.74 -7.87 -2.70
C ALA A 21 2.08 -7.93 -1.32
N ALA A 22 2.35 -6.94 -0.45
CA ALA A 22 1.70 -6.84 0.85
C ALA A 22 0.18 -6.70 0.72
N LEU A 23 -0.31 -5.91 -0.23
CA LEU A 23 -1.74 -5.76 -0.47
C LEU A 23 -2.38 -7.08 -0.94
N ALA A 24 -1.74 -7.78 -1.88
CA ALA A 24 -2.21 -9.09 -2.34
C ALA A 24 -2.27 -10.10 -1.17
N SER A 25 -1.22 -10.15 -0.35
CA SER A 25 -1.19 -10.99 0.86
C SER A 25 -2.24 -10.60 1.90
N LEU A 26 -2.64 -9.34 1.98
CA LEU A 26 -3.69 -8.91 2.93
C LEU A 26 -5.09 -9.31 2.44
N LEU A 27 -5.28 -9.36 1.12
CA LEU A 27 -6.53 -9.77 0.50
C LEU A 27 -6.68 -11.30 0.44
N ASP A 28 -5.56 -12.02 0.45
CA ASP A 28 -5.53 -13.47 0.54
C ASP A 28 -5.64 -13.93 2.01
N VAL A 29 -6.77 -14.55 2.36
CA VAL A 29 -7.12 -14.94 3.74
C VAL A 29 -6.19 -16.03 4.28
N GLU A 30 -5.47 -16.75 3.43
CA GLU A 30 -4.56 -17.84 3.80
C GLU A 30 -3.08 -17.40 3.88
N SER A 31 -2.76 -16.16 3.50
CA SER A 31 -1.37 -15.73 3.41
C SER A 31 -0.81 -15.23 4.74
N GLU A 32 0.19 -15.95 5.28
CA GLU A 32 0.93 -15.57 6.49
C GLU A 32 2.05 -14.54 6.22
N ASP A 33 2.30 -14.22 4.94
CA ASP A 33 3.46 -13.43 4.52
C ASP A 33 3.30 -11.92 4.72
N PHE A 34 2.10 -11.44 5.10
CA PHE A 34 1.78 -10.01 5.14
C PHE A 34 2.80 -9.19 5.96
N PHE A 35 3.12 -9.63 7.17
CA PHE A 35 4.05 -8.89 8.04
C PHE A 35 5.49 -8.92 7.52
N ALA A 36 5.92 -10.04 6.91
CA ALA A 36 7.23 -10.14 6.27
C ALA A 36 7.32 -9.17 5.08
N LEU A 37 6.28 -9.11 4.25
CA LEU A 37 6.18 -8.19 3.11
C LEU A 37 6.14 -6.72 3.57
N MET A 38 5.43 -6.41 4.65
CA MET A 38 5.43 -5.06 5.24
C MET A 38 6.83 -4.66 5.76
N SER A 39 7.59 -5.60 6.33
CA SER A 39 8.97 -5.34 6.75
C SER A 39 9.90 -5.10 5.55
N GLN A 40 9.79 -5.91 4.49
CA GLN A 40 10.55 -5.70 3.25
C GLN A 40 10.19 -4.36 2.57
N ARG A 41 8.90 -4.01 2.59
CA ARG A 41 8.40 -2.74 2.08
C ARG A 41 8.99 -1.55 2.84
N GLU A 42 9.10 -1.63 4.16
CA GLU A 42 9.73 -0.59 4.98
C GLU A 42 11.22 -0.42 4.63
N ALA A 43 11.96 -1.52 4.45
CA ALA A 43 13.35 -1.45 4.01
C ALA A 43 13.48 -0.80 2.62
N ALA A 44 12.57 -1.10 1.69
CA ALA A 44 12.53 -0.48 0.38
C ALA A 44 12.23 1.03 0.44
N TYR A 45 11.31 1.44 1.32
CA TYR A 45 11.00 2.85 1.56
C TYR A 45 12.23 3.61 2.07
N GLN A 46 12.94 3.06 3.06
CA GLN A 46 14.14 3.68 3.62
C GLN A 46 15.24 3.88 2.56
N ASN A 47 15.43 2.88 1.69
CA ASN A 47 16.36 2.99 0.56
C ASN A 47 15.95 4.08 -0.44
N PHE A 48 14.65 4.16 -0.77
CA PHE A 48 14.14 5.23 -1.62
C PHE A 48 14.37 6.61 -0.98
N CYS A 49 14.05 6.80 0.31
CA CYS A 49 14.27 8.07 1.00
C CYS A 49 15.74 8.51 1.01
N ALA A 50 16.68 7.57 1.17
CA ALA A 50 18.10 7.88 1.11
C ALA A 50 18.52 8.43 -0.28
N LEU A 51 17.94 7.88 -1.35
CA LEU A 51 18.20 8.33 -2.71
C LEU A 51 17.43 9.61 -3.07
N ASP A 52 16.21 9.79 -2.59
CA ASP A 52 15.41 11.01 -2.79
C ASP A 52 16.06 12.21 -2.10
N GLY A 53 16.58 12.02 -0.88
CA GLY A 53 17.36 13.05 -0.18
C GLY A 53 18.61 13.47 -0.99
N ALA A 54 19.27 12.53 -1.66
CA ALA A 54 20.36 12.85 -2.58
C ALA A 54 19.87 13.56 -3.86
N ALA A 55 18.67 13.24 -4.34
CA ALA A 55 18.06 13.85 -5.53
C ALA A 55 17.61 15.30 -5.30
N GLN A 56 17.42 15.72 -4.05
CA GLN A 56 17.20 17.13 -3.69
C GLN A 56 18.47 17.98 -3.93
N VAL A 57 19.65 17.35 -3.95
CA VAL A 57 20.95 18.01 -4.22
C VAL A 57 21.39 17.83 -5.68
N VAL A 58 21.10 16.67 -6.26
CA VAL A 58 21.36 16.36 -7.68
C VAL A 58 20.02 16.23 -8.40
N PRO A 59 19.56 17.29 -9.10
CA PRO A 59 18.22 17.30 -9.68
C PRO A 59 18.07 16.24 -10.77
N LEU A 60 16.96 15.50 -10.70
CA LEU A 60 16.51 14.61 -11.77
C LEU A 60 16.27 15.40 -13.06
N ASP A 61 16.43 14.76 -14.21
CA ASP A 61 15.96 15.33 -15.48
C ASP A 61 14.41 15.31 -15.54
N GLU A 62 13.82 16.05 -16.49
CA GLU A 62 12.36 16.19 -16.59
C GLU A 62 11.63 14.87 -16.88
N GLU A 63 12.20 14.00 -17.71
CA GLU A 63 11.62 12.67 -17.97
C GLU A 63 11.63 11.84 -16.69
N SER A 64 12.73 11.87 -15.97
CA SER A 64 12.91 11.18 -14.70
C SER A 64 11.96 11.70 -13.63
N LYS A 65 11.72 13.01 -13.54
CA LYS A 65 10.71 13.59 -12.63
C LYS A 65 9.31 13.10 -12.97
N TYR A 66 8.96 13.06 -14.26
CA TYR A 66 7.66 12.57 -14.70
C TYR A 66 7.44 11.10 -14.33
N GLN A 67 8.42 10.24 -14.59
CA GLN A 67 8.37 8.82 -14.24
C GLN A 67 8.28 8.60 -12.72
N ALA A 68 9.11 9.31 -11.93
CA ALA A 68 9.06 9.23 -10.48
C ALA A 68 7.71 9.68 -9.92
N ARG A 69 7.13 10.77 -10.47
CA ARG A 69 5.80 11.27 -10.06
C ARG A 69 4.71 10.24 -10.32
N ARG A 70 4.71 9.58 -11.48
CA ARG A 70 3.74 8.54 -11.81
C ARG A 70 3.84 7.37 -10.83
N LEU A 71 5.05 6.85 -10.60
CA LEU A 71 5.25 5.76 -9.63
C LEU A 71 4.83 6.15 -8.21
N TRP A 72 5.10 7.40 -7.81
CA TRP A 72 4.68 7.91 -6.50
C TRP A 72 3.16 7.98 -6.33
N GLN A 73 2.41 8.34 -7.38
CA GLN A 73 0.95 8.29 -7.35
C GLN A 73 0.43 6.86 -7.15
N GLU A 74 1.05 5.89 -7.81
CA GLU A 74 0.70 4.47 -7.61
C GLU A 74 1.01 4.01 -6.18
N VAL A 75 2.13 4.47 -5.60
CA VAL A 75 2.47 4.23 -4.19
C VAL A 75 1.43 4.84 -3.25
N ASP A 76 1.01 6.09 -3.46
CA ASP A 76 -0.01 6.74 -2.61
C ASP A 76 -1.34 5.97 -2.61
N ILE A 77 -1.77 5.47 -3.78
CA ILE A 77 -2.96 4.62 -3.90
C ILE A 77 -2.81 3.35 -3.06
N ILE A 78 -1.70 2.62 -3.22
CA ILE A 78 -1.44 1.38 -2.48
C ILE A 78 -1.40 1.64 -0.97
N ASN A 79 -0.78 2.73 -0.53
CA ASN A 79 -0.65 3.07 0.89
C ASN A 79 -2.00 3.35 1.53
N ARG A 80 -2.87 4.10 0.84
CA ARG A 80 -4.22 4.39 1.31
C ARG A 80 -5.07 3.13 1.39
N THR A 81 -4.96 2.24 0.40
CA THR A 81 -5.69 0.97 0.40
C THR A 81 -5.22 0.06 1.54
N LEU A 82 -3.91 -0.12 1.72
CA LEU A 82 -3.35 -0.89 2.84
C LEU A 82 -3.80 -0.33 4.19
N PHE A 83 -3.70 0.98 4.38
CA PHE A 83 -4.12 1.63 5.62
C PHE A 83 -5.61 1.44 5.91
N GLY A 84 -6.46 1.62 4.90
CA GLY A 84 -7.91 1.42 5.02
C GLY A 84 -8.24 -0.02 5.43
N LEU A 85 -7.67 -1.00 4.75
CA LEU A 85 -7.91 -2.43 5.04
C LEU A 85 -7.39 -2.83 6.42
N MET A 86 -6.18 -2.40 6.79
CA MET A 86 -5.63 -2.68 8.12
C MET A 86 -6.48 -2.07 9.24
N THR A 87 -7.00 -0.87 9.02
CA THR A 87 -7.92 -0.19 9.96
C THR A 87 -9.23 -0.98 10.10
N ASP A 88 -9.79 -1.46 8.99
CA ASP A 88 -11.00 -2.29 9.00
C ASP A 88 -10.77 -3.62 9.72
N VAL A 89 -9.64 -4.28 9.49
CA VAL A 89 -9.24 -5.50 10.20
C VAL A 89 -9.09 -5.22 11.70
N GLN A 90 -8.41 -4.15 12.08
CA GLN A 90 -8.26 -3.75 13.49
C GLN A 90 -9.62 -3.48 14.15
N ALA A 91 -10.52 -2.79 13.46
CA ALA A 91 -11.88 -2.53 13.94
C ALA A 91 -12.70 -3.83 14.08
N HIS A 92 -12.51 -4.80 13.18
CA HIS A 92 -13.16 -6.11 13.26
C HIS A 92 -12.68 -6.91 14.47
N VAL A 93 -11.36 -7.00 14.66
CA VAL A 93 -10.74 -7.71 15.79
C VAL A 93 -11.11 -7.04 17.12
N SER A 94 -10.98 -5.71 17.20
CA SER A 94 -11.30 -4.93 18.41
C SER A 94 -12.80 -4.91 18.72
N GLY A 95 -13.64 -4.89 17.69
CA GLY A 95 -15.10 -4.97 17.80
C GLY A 95 -15.61 -6.38 18.12
N GLY A 96 -14.88 -7.42 17.74
CA GLY A 96 -15.15 -8.81 18.14
C GLY A 96 -14.89 -9.06 19.63
N LEU A 97 -13.98 -8.30 20.24
CA LEU A 97 -13.69 -8.35 21.69
C LEU A 97 -14.75 -7.62 22.54
N ARG A 98 -15.60 -6.77 21.95
CA ARG A 98 -16.79 -6.21 22.60
C ARG A 98 -18.03 -6.94 22.07
N LYS A 99 -18.56 -7.90 22.86
CA LYS A 99 -19.85 -8.60 22.65
C LYS A 99 -20.78 -7.84 21.69
N VAL A 100 -20.82 -8.25 20.43
CA VAL A 100 -21.68 -7.63 19.42
C VAL A 100 -23.13 -7.95 19.76
N PRO A 101 -23.99 -6.96 20.08
CA PRO A 101 -25.42 -7.21 20.17
C PRO A 101 -25.91 -7.62 18.78
N GLN A 102 -26.62 -8.74 18.68
CA GLN A 102 -27.11 -9.34 17.42
C GLN A 102 -27.89 -8.39 16.49
N ARG A 103 -28.28 -7.19 16.96
CA ARG A 103 -28.93 -6.14 16.17
C ARG A 103 -28.05 -5.53 15.06
N ALA A 104 -26.72 -5.47 15.21
CA ALA A 104 -25.82 -4.85 14.21
C ALA A 104 -25.58 -5.71 12.95
N ARG A 105 -26.04 -6.97 12.94
CA ARG A 105 -25.81 -7.90 11.82
C ARG A 105 -26.66 -7.57 10.59
N LYS A 106 -27.81 -6.90 10.75
CA LYS A 106 -28.69 -6.53 9.63
C LYS A 106 -28.29 -5.22 8.94
N GLU A 107 -27.60 -4.32 9.63
CA GLU A 107 -27.09 -3.07 9.02
C GLU A 107 -25.82 -3.29 8.19
N ARG A 108 -24.99 -4.27 8.54
CA ARG A 108 -23.75 -4.58 7.80
C ARG A 108 -23.99 -5.10 6.37
N GLN A 109 -25.19 -5.57 6.04
CA GLN A 109 -25.55 -5.93 4.65
C GLN A 109 -25.77 -4.72 3.73
N ARG A 110 -25.78 -3.49 4.26
CA ARG A 110 -26.02 -2.26 3.48
C ARG A 110 -24.80 -1.37 3.31
N SER A 111 -23.65 -1.72 3.89
CA SER A 111 -22.49 -0.81 3.86
C SER A 111 -21.99 -0.62 2.42
N PRO A 112 -21.80 0.63 1.96
CA PRO A 112 -21.22 0.91 0.65
C PRO A 112 -19.79 0.39 0.50
N SER A 113 -19.02 0.30 1.58
CA SER A 113 -17.62 -0.16 1.57
C SER A 113 -17.46 -1.61 1.09
N LEU A 114 -18.35 -2.52 1.54
CA LEU A 114 -18.34 -3.91 1.08
C LEU A 114 -18.77 -4.06 -0.39
N ARG A 115 -19.56 -3.11 -0.92
CA ARG A 115 -19.94 -3.08 -2.34
C ARG A 115 -18.78 -2.68 -3.24
N VAL A 116 -17.96 -1.72 -2.80
CA VAL A 116 -16.75 -1.30 -3.52
C VAL A 116 -15.72 -2.43 -3.56
N ILE A 117 -15.52 -3.15 -2.44
CA ILE A 117 -14.58 -4.27 -2.37
C ILE A 117 -14.94 -5.40 -3.34
N ARG A 118 -16.24 -5.72 -3.49
CA ARG A 118 -16.70 -6.70 -4.50
C ARG A 118 -16.53 -6.21 -5.94
N ALA A 119 -16.84 -4.94 -6.22
CA ALA A 119 -16.70 -4.37 -7.57
C ALA A 119 -15.25 -4.38 -8.07
N VAL A 120 -14.27 -4.34 -7.16
CA VAL A 120 -12.84 -4.46 -7.46
C VAL A 120 -12.40 -5.92 -7.70
N GLN A 121 -13.16 -6.93 -7.24
CA GLN A 121 -12.85 -8.35 -7.47
C GLN A 121 -13.47 -8.90 -8.77
N GLU A 122 -14.49 -8.24 -9.32
CA GLU A 122 -15.26 -8.71 -10.49
C GLU A 122 -14.81 -8.09 -11.83
N GLY A 123 -13.78 -7.23 -11.83
CA GLY A 123 -13.22 -6.59 -13.03
C GLY A 123 -11.70 -6.44 -12.96
#